data_AF-A0A820FUU5-F1
#
_entry.id   AF-A0A820FUU5-F1
#
_cell.length_a   1.000
_cell.length_b   1.000
_cell.length_c   1.000
_cell.angle_alpha   90.00
_cell.angle_beta   90.00
_cell.angle_gamma   90.00
#
_symmetry.space_group_name_H-M   'P 1'
#
loop_
_entity.id
_entity.type
_entity.pdbx_description
1 polymer ?
#
loop_
_entity_poly.entity_id
_entity_poly.type
_entity_poly.pdbx_seq_one_letter_code
_entity_poly.pdbx_strand_id
1 'polypeptide(L)'
;MAPPITQPTTTNSNSTTNGSTIPTNRLEREAKKHDRRSDIVCRVRYTNVLPDLPFDPKFLRYPFNQDRFVRYKPTSLEKNYRWDLLTEHDVGVEIDLINPDAYATTGQITEDDEKLLEEETASPANLKRSLLNKRSVPWLRKTEYISTEQSSLKSSIKLGEVRLSSAKEKLREESLRYLTKDRILQIIEEGFDTAKTPLEKHYTKPSVVKLEEWPLFPDFD
;
A
#
# COMPACT_ATOMS: atom_id res chain seq x y z
N MET A 1 -17.28 34.28 -33.44
CA MET A 1 -18.44 35.19 -33.22
C MET A 1 -19.50 34.41 -32.46
N ALA A 2 -19.70 34.73 -31.19
CA ALA A 2 -20.74 34.15 -30.34
C ALA A 2 -21.72 35.27 -29.93
N PRO A 3 -23.04 35.01 -29.81
CA PRO A 3 -24.02 36.05 -29.46
C PRO A 3 -24.05 36.33 -27.95
N PRO A 4 -24.49 37.53 -27.52
CA PRO A 4 -24.58 37.89 -26.10
C PRO A 4 -25.88 37.39 -25.44
N ILE A 5 -25.78 37.12 -24.14
CA ILE A 5 -26.83 36.66 -23.23
C ILE A 5 -27.60 37.86 -22.68
N THR A 6 -28.92 37.86 -22.84
CA THR A 6 -29.85 38.87 -22.29
C THR A 6 -30.32 38.46 -20.89
N GLN A 7 -30.32 39.37 -19.92
CA GLN A 7 -30.96 39.17 -18.60
C GLN A 7 -32.35 39.84 -18.56
N PRO A 8 -33.33 39.28 -17.82
CA PRO A 8 -34.66 39.87 -17.69
C PRO A 8 -34.75 40.87 -16.52
N THR A 9 -35.40 42.01 -16.78
CA THR A 9 -35.83 43.01 -15.79
C THR A 9 -37.15 42.59 -15.14
N THR A 10 -37.20 42.54 -13.81
CA THR A 10 -38.44 42.43 -13.03
C THR A 10 -38.85 43.81 -12.49
N THR A 11 -39.99 44.27 -12.97
CA THR A 11 -40.78 45.37 -12.42
C THR A 11 -41.40 44.93 -11.10
N ASN A 12 -41.27 45.76 -10.05
CA ASN A 12 -42.07 45.60 -8.84
C ASN A 12 -42.68 46.94 -8.46
N SER A 13 -43.99 47.03 -8.65
CA SER A 13 -44.85 48.13 -8.24
C SER A 13 -45.33 47.90 -6.83
N ASN A 14 -45.23 48.88 -5.95
CA ASN A 14 -46.07 48.95 -4.76
C ASN A 14 -46.55 50.40 -4.53
N SER A 15 -47.85 50.54 -4.67
CA SER A 15 -48.68 51.67 -4.28
C SER A 15 -48.82 51.75 -2.77
N THR A 16 -48.83 52.95 -2.19
CA THR A 16 -49.63 53.21 -0.99
C THR A 16 -50.20 54.62 -1.03
N THR A 17 -51.50 54.63 -0.76
CA THR A 17 -52.47 55.70 -0.70
C THR A 17 -52.15 56.74 0.38
N ASN A 18 -52.69 57.96 0.22
CA ASN A 18 -53.58 58.59 1.22
C ASN A 18 -54.12 59.91 0.65
N GLY A 19 -55.44 59.95 0.45
CA GLY A 19 -56.14 61.19 0.14
C GLY A 19 -56.51 61.95 1.42
N SER A 20 -56.75 63.25 1.29
CA SER A 20 -57.90 63.90 1.93
C SER A 20 -58.06 65.35 1.44
N THR A 21 -59.24 65.59 0.87
CA THR A 21 -60.12 66.77 0.97
C THR A 21 -59.60 68.20 0.79
N ILE A 22 -60.20 68.86 -0.21
CA ILE A 22 -60.39 70.31 -0.29
C ILE A 22 -61.65 70.66 0.55
N PRO A 23 -61.71 71.82 1.21
CA PRO A 23 -62.78 72.73 0.78
C PRO A 23 -62.33 74.18 0.54
N THR A 24 -63.16 74.77 -0.28
CA THR A 24 -63.25 76.09 -0.91
C THR A 24 -63.20 77.33 0.01
N ASN A 25 -62.72 78.41 -0.62
CA ASN A 25 -63.07 79.84 -0.44
C ASN A 25 -62.55 80.62 0.77
N ARG A 26 -61.56 81.49 0.51
CA ARG A 26 -61.51 82.84 1.09
C ARG A 26 -60.65 83.81 0.26
N LEU A 27 -61.36 84.59 -0.56
CA LEU A 27 -61.17 86.01 -0.88
C LEU A 27 -59.73 86.52 -1.00
N GLU A 28 -59.41 86.99 -2.21
CA GLU A 28 -58.30 87.88 -2.52
C GLU A 28 -58.11 88.93 -1.41
N ARG A 29 -56.93 88.92 -0.80
CA ARG A 29 -56.45 90.04 0.02
C ARG A 29 -55.08 90.45 -0.46
N GLU A 30 -55.06 91.70 -0.87
CA GLU A 30 -53.99 92.48 -1.46
C GLU A 30 -52.64 92.30 -0.75
N ALA A 31 -51.59 92.21 -1.57
CA ALA A 31 -50.21 92.20 -1.13
C ALA A 31 -49.86 93.51 -0.39
N LYS A 32 -49.72 93.45 0.94
CA LYS A 32 -49.12 94.52 1.73
C LYS A 32 -47.66 94.22 2.07
N LYS A 33 -46.82 95.18 1.69
CA LYS A 33 -45.38 95.26 1.87
C LYS A 33 -44.94 94.94 3.31
N HIS A 34 -44.00 93.99 3.38
CA HIS A 34 -43.11 93.60 4.47
C HIS A 34 -42.83 94.69 5.52
N ASP A 35 -43.05 94.38 6.81
CA ASP A 35 -42.13 94.80 7.87
C ASP A 35 -41.23 93.60 8.19
N ARG A 36 -39.93 93.87 8.17
CA ARG A 36 -38.84 92.93 7.93
C ARG A 36 -38.02 92.81 9.21
N ARG A 37 -38.36 91.88 10.10
CA ARG A 37 -37.37 91.26 11.01
C ARG A 37 -37.72 89.79 11.26
N SER A 38 -37.65 88.99 10.20
CA SER A 38 -37.59 87.53 10.32
C SER A 38 -36.14 87.14 10.56
N ASP A 39 -35.72 87.07 11.83
CA ASP A 39 -34.44 86.44 12.14
C ASP A 39 -34.53 84.94 11.82
N ILE A 40 -33.55 84.45 11.08
CA ILE A 40 -33.54 83.07 10.60
C ILE A 40 -33.19 82.17 11.79
N VAL A 41 -34.15 81.37 12.26
CA VAL A 41 -33.91 80.38 13.32
C VAL A 41 -33.05 79.24 12.75
N CYS A 42 -31.74 79.39 12.86
CA CYS A 42 -30.78 78.34 12.49
C CYS A 42 -30.15 77.77 13.76
N ARG A 43 -30.30 76.46 13.97
CA ARG A 43 -29.64 75.78 15.09
C ARG A 43 -28.18 75.52 14.70
N VAL A 44 -27.30 76.44 15.08
CA VAL A 44 -25.86 76.33 14.82
C VAL A 44 -25.33 75.04 15.45
N ARG A 45 -24.73 74.18 14.63
CA ARG A 45 -24.01 72.98 15.08
C ARG A 45 -22.58 73.04 14.57
N TYR A 46 -21.64 73.01 15.49
CA TYR A 46 -20.24 72.88 15.17
C TYR A 46 -19.90 71.39 15.11
N THR A 47 -19.53 70.89 13.93
CA THR A 47 -19.07 69.50 13.76
C THR A 47 -17.69 69.52 13.13
N ASN A 48 -16.72 68.89 13.80
CA ASN A 48 -15.43 68.59 13.21
C ASN A 48 -15.51 67.18 12.61
N VAL A 49 -15.96 67.10 11.36
CA VAL A 49 -15.94 65.84 10.61
C VAL A 49 -14.51 65.57 10.19
N LEU A 50 -13.97 64.45 10.68
CA LEU A 50 -12.67 63.96 10.25
C LEU A 50 -12.74 63.57 8.77
N PRO A 51 -11.69 63.86 7.99
CA PRO A 51 -11.63 63.41 6.61
C PRO A 51 -11.60 61.88 6.56
N ASP A 52 -12.21 61.33 5.51
CA ASP A 52 -12.21 59.90 5.25
C ASP A 52 -10.77 59.38 5.06
N LEU A 53 -10.58 58.11 5.43
CA LEU A 53 -9.29 57.43 5.35
C LEU A 53 -8.67 57.62 3.96
N PRO A 54 -7.46 58.21 3.85
CA PRO A 54 -6.94 58.72 2.59
C PRO A 54 -6.41 57.66 1.62
N PHE A 55 -6.50 56.37 1.96
CA PHE A 55 -5.89 55.30 1.18
C PHE A 55 -6.83 54.13 0.94
N ASP A 56 -7.09 53.89 -0.34
CA ASP A 56 -7.69 52.65 -0.82
C ASP A 56 -6.72 51.47 -0.69
N PRO A 57 -7.23 50.24 -0.48
CA PRO A 57 -6.40 49.05 -0.47
C PRO A 57 -5.62 48.92 -1.78
N LYS A 58 -4.32 48.64 -1.67
CA LYS A 58 -3.43 48.52 -2.83
C LYS A 58 -3.47 47.10 -3.40
N PHE A 59 -3.74 46.98 -4.70
CA PHE A 59 -3.61 45.72 -5.41
C PHE A 59 -2.14 45.30 -5.53
N LEU A 60 -1.84 44.06 -5.16
CA LEU A 60 -0.52 43.46 -5.38
C LEU A 60 -0.42 42.98 -6.82
N ARG A 61 0.71 43.25 -7.47
CA ARG A 61 0.99 42.69 -8.79
C ARG A 61 1.16 41.18 -8.68
N TYR A 62 0.45 40.45 -9.54
CA TYR A 62 0.57 39.01 -9.65
C TYR A 62 1.99 38.64 -10.10
N PRO A 63 2.73 37.81 -9.34
CA PRO A 63 4.18 37.62 -9.54
C PRO A 63 4.55 36.62 -10.64
N PHE A 64 3.58 36.04 -11.35
CA PHE A 64 3.86 35.05 -12.38
C PHE A 64 3.50 35.55 -13.79
N ASN A 65 4.35 35.18 -14.76
CA ASN A 65 4.16 35.54 -16.16
C ASN A 65 2.88 34.92 -16.73
N GLN A 66 2.12 35.72 -17.47
CA GLN A 66 0.86 35.30 -18.11
C GLN A 66 1.06 34.18 -19.14
N ASP A 67 2.27 34.04 -19.69
CA ASP A 67 2.63 32.93 -20.57
C ASP A 67 2.41 31.55 -19.94
N ARG A 68 2.38 31.44 -18.60
CA ARG A 68 2.06 30.18 -17.92
C ARG A 68 0.69 29.63 -18.35
N PHE A 69 -0.24 30.50 -18.71
CA PHE A 69 -1.59 30.13 -19.14
C PHE A 69 -1.70 29.88 -20.64
N VAL A 70 -0.73 30.36 -21.42
CA VAL A 70 -0.70 30.22 -22.89
C VAL A 70 0.16 29.03 -23.32
N ARG A 71 1.20 28.71 -22.54
CA ARG A 71 2.10 27.57 -22.83
C ARG A 71 1.37 26.26 -22.57
N TYR A 72 1.22 25.48 -23.63
CA TYR A 72 0.75 24.10 -23.53
C TYR A 72 1.69 23.28 -22.64
N LYS A 73 1.10 22.56 -21.68
CA LYS A 73 1.80 21.59 -20.83
C LYS A 73 0.99 20.30 -20.85
N PRO A 74 1.61 19.16 -21.19
CA PRO A 74 0.88 17.91 -21.23
C PRO A 74 0.36 17.59 -19.83
N THR A 75 -0.95 17.41 -19.72
CA THR A 75 -1.60 17.11 -18.45
C THR A 75 -1.49 15.61 -18.15
N SER A 76 -1.60 15.25 -16.87
CA SER A 76 -1.65 13.83 -16.48
C SER A 76 -2.83 13.10 -17.14
N LEU A 77 -3.91 13.81 -17.48
CA LEU A 77 -5.07 13.23 -18.15
C LEU A 77 -4.73 12.75 -19.56
N GLU A 78 -3.98 13.54 -20.33
CA GLU A 78 -3.54 13.16 -21.68
C GLU A 78 -2.57 11.97 -21.64
N LYS A 79 -1.71 11.91 -20.63
CA LYS A 79 -0.76 10.79 -20.45
C LYS A 79 -1.44 9.49 -20.01
N ASN A 80 -2.47 9.60 -19.17
CA ASN A 80 -3.21 8.46 -18.64
C ASN A 80 -4.38 8.04 -19.54
N TYR A 81 -4.60 8.75 -20.65
CA TYR A 81 -5.65 8.40 -21.59
C TYR A 81 -5.28 7.09 -22.29
N ARG A 82 -6.15 6.08 -22.12
CA ARG A 82 -6.05 4.82 -22.84
C ARG A 82 -6.66 5.04 -24.22
N TRP A 83 -5.80 5.10 -25.23
CA TRP A 83 -6.23 5.17 -26.61
C TRP A 83 -6.83 3.83 -27.01
N ASP A 84 -8.05 3.86 -27.53
CA ASP A 84 -8.66 2.69 -28.14
C ASP A 84 -7.93 2.40 -29.45
N LEU A 85 -7.45 1.15 -29.60
CA LEU A 85 -6.78 0.72 -30.81
C LEU A 85 -7.84 0.44 -31.88
N LEU A 86 -8.09 1.45 -32.72
CA LEU A 86 -8.97 1.33 -33.88
C LEU A 86 -8.26 0.50 -34.97
N THR A 87 -8.42 -0.83 -34.89
CA THR A 87 -7.90 -1.77 -35.88
C THR A 87 -8.89 -1.95 -37.03
N GLU A 88 -8.39 -2.47 -38.16
CA GLU A 88 -9.24 -2.92 -39.27
C GLU A 88 -10.17 -4.06 -38.84
N HIS A 89 -11.20 -4.35 -39.63
CA HIS A 89 -12.20 -5.37 -39.31
C HIS A 89 -11.57 -6.73 -38.99
N ASP A 90 -10.51 -7.08 -39.71
CA ASP A 90 -9.85 -8.38 -39.62
C ASP A 90 -8.70 -8.39 -38.61
N VAL A 91 -8.45 -7.28 -37.90
CA VAL A 91 -7.42 -7.16 -36.84
C VAL A 91 -6.02 -7.59 -37.34
N GLY A 92 -5.75 -7.47 -38.65
CA GLY A 92 -4.50 -7.92 -39.28
C GLY A 92 -4.37 -9.42 -39.49
N VAL A 93 -5.45 -10.20 -39.32
CA VAL A 93 -5.50 -11.64 -39.59
C VAL A 93 -6.32 -11.87 -40.87
N GLU A 94 -5.64 -11.97 -42.01
CA GLU A 94 -6.28 -12.27 -43.29
C GLU A 94 -6.65 -13.76 -43.37
N ILE A 95 -7.95 -14.07 -43.40
CA ILE A 95 -8.45 -15.44 -43.53
C ILE A 95 -8.55 -15.81 -45.02
N ASP A 96 -7.50 -16.42 -45.57
CA ASP A 96 -7.53 -16.99 -46.92
C ASP A 96 -8.09 -18.42 -46.89
N LEU A 97 -9.14 -18.74 -47.65
CA LEU A 97 -9.72 -20.10 -47.68
C LEU A 97 -9.19 -20.94 -48.86
N ILE A 98 -8.32 -20.38 -49.69
CA ILE A 98 -7.87 -21.00 -50.94
C ILE A 98 -6.57 -21.78 -50.72
N ASN A 99 -5.67 -21.28 -49.88
CA ASN A 99 -4.37 -21.88 -49.63
C ASN A 99 -4.39 -22.76 -48.36
N PRO A 100 -4.48 -24.11 -48.48
CA PRO A 100 -4.51 -25.01 -47.32
C PRO A 100 -3.17 -25.03 -46.56
N ASP A 101 -2.08 -24.70 -47.24
CA ASP A 101 -0.72 -24.69 -46.67
C ASP A 101 -0.54 -23.60 -45.61
N ALA A 102 -1.32 -22.50 -45.70
CA ALA A 102 -1.29 -21.41 -44.73
C ALA A 102 -1.74 -21.83 -43.33
N TYR A 103 -2.51 -22.93 -43.23
CA TYR A 103 -3.03 -23.47 -41.96
C TYR A 103 -2.38 -24.79 -41.55
N ALA A 104 -1.28 -25.17 -42.21
CA ALA A 104 -0.56 -26.38 -41.86
C ALA A 104 -0.04 -26.27 -40.42
N THR A 105 -0.53 -27.14 -39.52
CA THR A 105 -0.18 -27.09 -38.10
C THR A 105 1.21 -27.65 -37.87
N THR A 106 2.18 -26.80 -37.56
CA THR A 106 3.45 -27.23 -36.98
C THR A 106 3.23 -27.49 -35.50
N GLY A 107 3.24 -28.77 -35.08
CA GLY A 107 2.78 -29.22 -33.77
C GLY A 107 3.67 -28.89 -32.56
N GLN A 108 4.43 -27.80 -32.56
CA GLN A 108 5.20 -27.35 -31.41
C GLN A 108 4.70 -25.98 -30.95
N ILE A 109 4.05 -25.98 -29.79
CA ILE A 109 3.62 -24.77 -29.08
C ILE A 109 4.82 -24.29 -28.24
N THR A 110 5.14 -23.00 -28.30
CA THR A 110 6.17 -22.42 -27.44
C THR A 110 5.61 -22.17 -26.03
N GLU A 111 6.47 -22.13 -25.01
CA GLU A 111 6.03 -21.85 -23.63
C GLU A 111 5.30 -20.50 -23.50
N ASP A 112 5.68 -19.51 -24.32
CA ASP A 112 5.02 -18.20 -24.38
C ASP A 112 3.61 -18.32 -25.00
N ASP A 113 3.46 -19.12 -26.06
CA ASP A 113 2.16 -19.38 -26.69
C ASP A 113 1.22 -20.18 -25.77
N GLU A 114 1.76 -21.15 -25.02
CA GLU A 114 1.01 -21.94 -24.05
C GLU A 114 0.35 -21.04 -22.99
N LYS A 115 1.05 -20.01 -22.53
CA LYS A 115 0.52 -19.04 -21.57
C LYS A 115 -0.60 -18.16 -22.16
N LEU A 116 -0.59 -17.89 -23.46
CA LEU A 116 -1.66 -17.15 -24.13
C LEU A 116 -2.94 -17.98 -24.29
N LEU A 117 -2.83 -19.32 -24.24
CA LEU A 117 -3.97 -20.23 -24.27
C LEU A 117 -4.68 -20.33 -22.91
N GLU A 118 -4.04 -19.94 -21.81
CA GLU A 118 -4.65 -19.93 -20.48
C GLU A 118 -5.77 -18.88 -20.41
N GLU A 119 -7.00 -19.30 -20.10
CA GLU A 119 -8.10 -18.38 -19.78
C GLU A 119 -7.78 -17.63 -18.48
N GLU A 120 -8.04 -16.31 -18.43
CA GLU A 120 -7.85 -15.48 -17.23
C GLU A 120 -8.87 -15.87 -16.14
N THR A 121 -8.62 -17.00 -15.47
CA THR A 121 -9.47 -17.56 -14.41
C THR A 121 -9.15 -17.01 -13.02
N ALA A 122 -8.30 -15.97 -12.95
CA ALA A 122 -7.85 -15.41 -11.69
C ALA A 122 -8.65 -14.18 -11.29
N SER A 123 -9.58 -14.32 -10.33
CA SER A 123 -10.03 -13.17 -9.56
C SER A 123 -8.81 -12.51 -8.88
N PRO A 124 -8.43 -11.27 -9.24
CA PRO A 124 -7.18 -10.64 -8.80
C PRO A 124 -7.11 -10.43 -7.27
N ALA A 125 -8.24 -10.58 -6.58
CA ALA A 125 -8.33 -10.54 -5.12
C ALA A 125 -7.60 -11.72 -4.45
N ASN A 126 -7.61 -12.91 -5.07
CA ASN A 126 -7.06 -14.12 -4.46
C ASN A 126 -5.54 -14.19 -4.55
N LEU A 127 -4.92 -13.68 -5.62
CA LEU A 127 -3.45 -13.59 -5.73
C LEU A 127 -2.86 -12.67 -4.66
N LYS A 128 -3.47 -11.51 -4.42
CA LYS A 128 -2.98 -10.58 -3.40
C LYS A 128 -3.07 -11.21 -2.00
N ARG A 129 -4.18 -11.89 -1.70
CA ARG A 129 -4.37 -12.56 -0.40
C ARG A 129 -3.34 -13.66 -0.12
N SER A 130 -2.99 -14.46 -1.13
CA SER A 130 -2.01 -15.55 -0.96
C SER A 130 -0.59 -15.03 -0.70
N LEU A 131 -0.19 -13.91 -1.32
CA LEU A 131 1.10 -13.27 -1.08
C LEU A 131 1.22 -12.72 0.35
N LEU A 132 0.15 -12.11 0.87
CA LEU A 132 0.15 -11.59 2.25
C LEU A 132 0.29 -12.72 3.28
N ASN A 133 -0.37 -13.86 3.05
CA ASN A 133 -0.32 -15.01 3.96
C ASN A 133 1.05 -15.70 4.00
N LYS A 134 1.88 -15.52 2.97
CA LYS A 134 3.26 -16.03 2.93
C LYS A 134 4.27 -15.09 3.60
N ARG A 135 3.86 -13.90 4.03
CA ARG A 135 4.78 -12.93 4.61
C ARG A 135 5.24 -13.42 5.99
N SER A 136 6.55 -13.60 6.12
CA SER A 136 7.19 -13.90 7.42
C SER A 136 7.09 -12.68 8.32
N VAL A 137 6.58 -12.87 9.53
CA VAL A 137 6.42 -11.80 10.53
C VAL A 137 7.21 -12.21 11.78
N PRO A 138 8.12 -11.36 12.30
CA PRO A 138 9.10 -11.77 13.32
C PRO A 138 8.48 -12.18 14.67
N TRP A 139 7.26 -11.71 14.96
CA TRP A 139 6.54 -12.05 16.19
C TRP A 139 5.59 -13.25 16.05
N LEU A 140 5.38 -13.76 14.83
CA LEU A 140 4.44 -14.84 14.58
C LEU A 140 5.20 -16.13 14.25
N ARG A 141 5.24 -17.07 15.19
CA ARG A 141 5.81 -18.41 14.97
C ARG A 141 4.83 -19.31 14.24
N LYS A 142 5.36 -20.29 13.49
CA LYS A 142 4.56 -21.37 12.89
C LYS A 142 3.96 -22.22 14.01
N THR A 143 2.72 -22.67 13.81
CA THR A 143 2.06 -23.58 14.73
C THR A 143 2.75 -24.95 14.69
N GLU A 144 3.18 -25.44 15.85
CA GLU A 144 3.66 -26.82 16.00
C GLU A 144 2.49 -27.71 16.43
N TYR A 145 2.36 -28.86 15.80
CA TYR A 145 1.40 -29.87 16.21
C TYR A 145 2.01 -30.74 17.31
N ILE A 146 1.22 -31.15 18.29
CA ILE A 146 1.67 -32.02 19.39
C ILE A 146 1.88 -33.43 18.83
N SER A 147 3.15 -33.82 18.65
CA SER A 147 3.54 -35.19 18.31
C SER A 147 3.68 -36.05 19.57
N THR A 148 3.36 -37.34 19.47
CA THR A 148 3.45 -38.33 20.56
C THR A 148 4.87 -38.52 21.11
N GLU A 149 5.91 -38.23 20.32
CA GLU A 149 7.33 -38.41 20.70
C GLU A 149 7.79 -37.44 21.80
N GLN A 150 7.25 -36.22 21.83
CA GLN A 150 7.63 -35.19 22.81
C GLN A 150 7.10 -35.47 24.23
N SER A 151 6.10 -36.34 24.35
CA SER A 151 5.56 -36.76 25.66
C SER A 151 6.52 -37.71 26.38
N SER A 152 7.23 -38.56 25.63
CA SER A 152 8.17 -39.54 26.20
C SER A 152 9.42 -38.88 26.82
N LEU A 153 9.89 -37.76 26.25
CA LEU A 153 11.08 -37.06 26.74
C LEU A 153 10.84 -36.26 28.04
N LYS A 154 9.59 -35.94 28.39
CA LYS A 154 9.25 -35.20 29.62
C LYS A 154 8.85 -36.10 30.79
N SER A 155 8.50 -37.37 30.53
CA SER A 155 8.21 -38.34 31.59
C SER A 155 9.47 -38.93 32.23
N SER A 156 10.63 -38.82 31.58
CA SER A 156 11.91 -39.32 32.12
C SER A 156 12.53 -38.38 33.18
N ILE A 157 12.29 -37.06 33.08
CA ILE A 157 12.96 -36.06 33.93
C ILE A 157 12.40 -36.02 35.36
N LYS A 158 11.16 -36.49 35.61
CA LYS A 158 10.56 -36.43 36.96
C LYS A 158 10.57 -37.76 37.74
N LEU A 159 11.07 -38.86 37.17
CA LEU A 159 11.08 -40.15 37.87
C LEU A 159 12.19 -41.13 37.43
N GLY A 160 13.29 -40.63 36.85
CA GLY A 160 14.34 -41.48 36.25
C GLY A 160 15.74 -41.40 36.87
N GLU A 161 16.02 -40.42 37.73
CA GLU A 161 17.43 -40.04 38.00
C GLU A 161 18.21 -40.90 39.01
N VAL A 162 17.61 -41.89 39.68
CA VAL A 162 18.32 -42.60 40.77
C VAL A 162 18.68 -44.06 40.44
N ARG A 163 18.26 -44.63 39.30
CA ARG A 163 18.45 -46.09 39.06
C ARG A 163 19.15 -46.49 37.76
N LEU A 164 19.29 -45.62 36.76
CA LEU A 164 19.82 -46.03 35.46
C LEU A 164 21.32 -45.76 35.25
N SER A 165 21.91 -44.82 35.98
CA SER A 165 23.34 -44.53 35.95
C SER A 165 24.15 -45.67 36.58
N SER A 166 23.74 -46.14 37.75
CA SER A 166 24.45 -47.18 38.51
C SER A 166 24.42 -48.56 37.86
N ALA A 167 23.40 -48.87 37.04
CA ALA A 167 23.28 -50.17 36.39
C ALA A 167 24.19 -50.30 35.16
N LYS A 168 24.36 -49.22 34.39
CA LYS A 168 25.24 -49.20 33.21
C LYS A 168 26.71 -49.20 33.60
N GLU A 169 27.08 -48.50 34.68
CA GLU A 169 28.44 -48.55 35.22
C GLU A 169 28.79 -49.94 35.74
N LYS A 170 27.89 -50.58 36.52
CA LYS A 170 28.12 -51.94 37.01
C LYS A 170 28.26 -52.96 35.89
N LEU A 171 27.45 -52.87 34.82
CA LEU A 171 27.53 -53.79 33.68
C LEU A 171 28.82 -53.59 32.87
N ARG A 172 29.26 -52.34 32.71
CA ARG A 172 30.54 -52.01 32.04
C ARG A 172 31.73 -52.48 32.87
N GLU A 173 31.69 -52.25 34.18
CA GLU A 173 32.73 -52.63 35.13
C GLU A 173 32.83 -54.16 35.30
N GLU A 174 31.71 -54.87 35.28
CA GLU A 174 31.67 -56.34 35.27
C GLU A 174 32.18 -56.95 33.96
N SER A 175 31.89 -56.31 32.82
CA SER A 175 32.44 -56.69 31.51
C SER A 175 33.96 -56.46 31.41
N LEU A 176 34.48 -55.47 32.15
CA LEU A 176 35.91 -55.17 32.23
C LEU A 176 36.66 -56.06 33.24
N ARG A 177 35.98 -56.57 34.28
CA ARG A 177 36.57 -57.46 35.29
C ARG A 177 36.99 -58.84 34.75
N TYR A 178 36.47 -59.27 33.60
CA TYR A 178 36.75 -60.58 32.99
C TYR A 178 37.39 -60.48 31.60
N LEU A 179 38.15 -59.43 31.34
CA LEU A 179 38.85 -59.27 30.07
C LEU A 179 40.22 -59.96 30.13
N THR A 180 40.33 -61.12 29.48
CA THR A 180 41.63 -61.77 29.26
C THR A 180 42.52 -60.88 28.39
N LYS A 181 43.84 -60.99 28.54
CA LYS A 181 44.82 -60.21 27.76
C LYS A 181 44.55 -60.33 26.25
N ASP A 182 44.21 -61.53 25.78
CA ASP A 182 43.93 -61.79 24.37
C ASP A 182 42.63 -61.13 23.91
N ARG A 183 41.61 -61.06 24.78
CA ARG A 183 40.36 -60.36 24.48
C ARG A 183 40.55 -58.84 24.44
N ILE A 184 41.42 -58.29 25.28
CA ILE A 184 41.80 -56.87 25.23
C ILE A 184 42.47 -56.55 23.91
N LEU A 185 43.45 -57.36 23.49
CA LEU A 185 44.15 -57.19 22.21
C LEU A 185 43.16 -57.23 21.04
N GLN A 186 42.24 -58.19 21.03
CA GLN A 186 41.20 -58.28 20.01
C GLN A 186 40.32 -57.02 19.95
N ILE A 187 39.91 -56.47 21.09
CA ILE A 187 39.09 -55.24 21.13
C ILE A 187 39.88 -54.02 20.65
N ILE A 188 41.17 -53.95 20.97
CA ILE A 188 42.05 -52.87 20.50
C ILE A 188 42.16 -52.94 18.97
N GLU A 189 42.46 -54.11 18.42
CA GLU A 189 42.57 -54.32 16.96
C GLU A 189 41.24 -54.02 16.26
N GLU A 190 40.11 -54.50 16.79
CA GLU A 190 38.76 -54.21 16.28
C GLU A 190 38.45 -52.71 16.29
N GLY A 191 38.90 -51.98 17.32
CA GLY A 191 38.77 -50.52 17.40
C GLY A 191 39.53 -49.80 16.29
N PHE A 192 40.77 -50.22 16.01
CA PHE A 192 41.57 -49.67 14.91
C PHE A 192 41.00 -50.01 13.53
N ASP A 193 40.43 -51.21 13.35
CA ASP A 193 39.81 -51.59 12.08
C ASP A 193 38.48 -50.88 11.86
N THR A 194 37.67 -50.70 12.91
CA THR A 194 36.42 -49.93 12.85
C THR A 194 36.70 -48.47 12.48
N ALA A 195 37.77 -47.86 13.01
CA ALA A 195 38.14 -46.49 12.69
C ALA A 195 38.58 -46.28 11.23
N LYS A 196 39.02 -47.34 10.52
CA LYS A 196 39.34 -47.26 9.08
C LYS A 196 38.10 -47.30 8.18
N THR A 197 36.96 -47.74 8.71
CA THR A 197 35.71 -47.78 7.94
C THR A 197 35.15 -46.36 7.76
N PRO A 198 34.69 -45.98 6.54
CA PRO A 198 34.21 -44.63 6.31
C PRO A 198 32.89 -44.35 7.05
N LEU A 199 32.84 -43.25 7.81
CA LEU A 199 31.62 -42.82 8.50
C LEU A 199 30.58 -42.19 7.54
N GLU A 200 29.53 -42.91 7.18
CA GLU A 200 28.49 -42.36 6.28
C GLU A 200 27.43 -41.50 6.99
N LYS A 201 27.09 -41.82 8.25
CA LYS A 201 25.93 -41.26 8.96
C LYS A 201 26.27 -40.92 10.41
N HIS A 202 25.77 -39.78 10.89
CA HIS A 202 25.83 -39.44 12.31
C HIS A 202 24.87 -40.30 13.13
N TYR A 203 25.34 -40.83 14.27
CA TYR A 203 24.62 -41.78 15.13
C TYR A 203 23.18 -41.35 15.50
N THR A 204 22.97 -40.07 15.85
CA THR A 204 21.63 -39.54 16.23
C THR A 204 20.88 -38.89 15.06
N LYS A 205 21.59 -38.49 14.00
CA LYS A 205 21.08 -37.60 12.95
C LYS A 205 21.51 -38.17 11.60
N PRO A 206 20.80 -39.18 11.08
CA PRO A 206 21.23 -39.90 9.88
C PRO A 206 21.31 -39.01 8.64
N SER A 207 20.69 -37.83 8.65
CA SER A 207 20.76 -36.84 7.56
C SER A 207 22.07 -36.04 7.53
N VAL A 208 22.92 -36.15 8.56
CA VAL A 208 24.20 -35.45 8.62
C VAL A 208 25.28 -36.38 8.09
N VAL A 209 26.01 -35.90 7.09
CA VAL A 209 27.12 -36.59 6.43
C VAL A 209 28.43 -35.92 6.84
N LYS A 210 29.52 -36.69 6.94
CA LYS A 210 30.87 -36.16 7.19
C LYS A 210 31.32 -35.28 6.02
N LEU A 211 32.00 -34.17 6.32
CA LEU A 211 32.65 -33.33 5.30
C LEU A 211 34.12 -33.73 5.12
N GLU A 212 34.86 -33.80 6.23
CA GLU A 212 36.29 -34.17 6.25
C GLU A 212 36.58 -35.05 7.47
N GLU A 213 37.56 -35.95 7.33
CA GLU A 213 38.06 -36.82 8.40
C GLU A 213 39.50 -36.45 8.72
N TRP A 214 39.77 -36.17 10.01
CA TRP A 214 41.09 -35.82 10.51
C TRP A 214 41.63 -36.98 11.36
N PRO A 215 42.65 -37.72 10.89
CA PRO A 215 43.24 -38.80 11.68
C PRO A 215 44.00 -38.22 12.87
N LEU A 216 43.72 -38.72 14.07
CA LEU A 216 44.42 -38.33 15.29
C LEU A 216 45.70 -39.17 15.43
N PHE A 217 46.84 -38.54 15.18
CA PHE A 217 48.14 -39.13 15.48
C PHE A 217 48.71 -38.53 16.77
N PRO A 218 49.36 -39.34 17.61
CA PRO A 218 50.09 -38.81 18.76
C PRO A 218 51.20 -37.86 18.27
N ASP A 219 51.24 -36.67 18.85
CA ASP A 219 52.26 -35.66 18.59
C ASP A 219 53.52 -35.97 19.40
N PHE A 220 54.70 -35.81 18.80
CA PHE A 220 56.00 -36.17 19.43
C PHE A 220 57.04 -35.05 19.41
N ASP A 221 56.60 -33.79 19.25
CA ASP A 221 57.41 -32.61 19.60
C ASP A 221 57.23 -32.20 21.07
#